data_AF-A0A1G7FHY1-F1
#
_entry.id   AF-A0A1G7FHY1-F1
#
_cell.length_a   1.000
_cell.length_b   1.000
_cell.length_c   1.000
_cell.angle_alpha   90.00
_cell.angle_beta   90.00
_cell.angle_gamma   90.00
#
_symmetry.space_group_name_H-M   'P 1'
#
loop_
_entity.id
_entity.type
_entity.pdbx_description
1 polymer ?
#
loop_
_entity_poly.entity_id
_entity_poly.type
_entity_poly.pdbx_seq_one_letter_code
_entity_poly.pdbx_strand_id
1 'polypeptide(L)'
;MKFFYLPILLTLCLATTAFSQKWGRVFPRTPKTPMEQVNRNGKIVVRNTMYGLVFQDNEIPQAYKKAVQMFFKKRLNGYADIKTYTLKIENYQGYIWVEGYKITKAP
;
A
#
# COMPACT_ATOMS: atom_id res chain seq x y z
N MET A 1 35.30 -42.15 17.67
CA MET A 1 34.21 -41.32 18.25
C MET A 1 34.83 -39.98 18.58
N LYS A 2 34.34 -38.79 18.22
CA LYS A 2 33.08 -38.34 17.63
C LYS A 2 33.42 -36.94 17.08
N PHE A 3 33.02 -36.65 15.84
CA PHE A 3 33.25 -35.38 15.14
C PHE A 3 32.72 -34.18 15.94
N PHE A 4 33.51 -33.09 16.04
CA PHE A 4 33.06 -31.80 16.57
C PHE A 4 33.10 -30.76 15.43
N TYR A 5 32.07 -30.82 14.59
CA TYR A 5 31.69 -29.72 13.70
C TYR A 5 30.55 -28.92 14.36
N LEU A 6 30.44 -27.65 13.96
CA LEU A 6 29.33 -26.71 14.19
C LEU A 6 29.29 -26.02 15.57
N PRO A 7 29.05 -24.69 15.63
CA PRO A 7 28.33 -23.90 14.62
C PRO A 7 29.07 -22.63 14.16
N ILE A 8 29.63 -22.70 12.94
CA ILE A 8 29.71 -21.54 12.05
C ILE A 8 28.30 -21.36 11.49
N LEU A 9 27.36 -20.85 12.28
CA LEU A 9 25.98 -20.69 11.83
C LEU A 9 25.19 -19.66 12.66
N LEU A 10 25.73 -18.48 12.93
CA LEU A 10 24.92 -17.43 13.56
C LEU A 10 25.37 -16.00 13.25
N THR A 11 25.73 -15.73 12.00
CA THR A 11 25.90 -14.35 11.51
C THR A 11 25.25 -14.19 10.14
N LEU A 12 24.04 -14.74 9.96
CA LEU A 12 23.15 -14.29 8.90
C LEU A 12 22.41 -13.05 9.44
N CYS A 13 23.13 -11.92 9.46
CA CYS A 13 22.55 -10.63 9.77
C CYS A 13 21.50 -10.35 8.68
N LEU A 14 20.24 -10.59 9.02
CA LEU A 14 19.09 -10.27 8.19
C LEU A 14 19.16 -8.77 7.88
N ALA A 15 19.58 -8.44 6.65
CA ALA A 15 19.34 -7.14 6.08
C ALA A 15 17.82 -6.99 5.89
N THR A 16 17.11 -6.62 6.95
CA THR A 16 15.75 -6.12 6.81
C THR A 16 15.87 -4.73 6.19
N THR A 17 15.83 -4.67 4.86
CA THR A 17 15.57 -3.41 4.15
C THR A 17 14.15 -2.99 4.54
N ALA A 18 14.01 -2.27 5.65
CA ALA A 18 12.79 -1.57 5.99
C ALA A 18 12.55 -0.54 4.88
N PHE A 19 11.70 -0.90 3.92
CA PHE A 19 11.24 0.00 2.88
C PHE A 19 10.33 1.02 3.55
N SER A 20 10.93 2.04 4.18
CA SER A 20 10.21 3.14 4.78
C SER A 20 9.58 3.96 3.64
N GLN A 21 8.30 3.69 3.35
CA GLN A 21 7.52 4.52 2.45
C GLN A 21 7.57 5.95 3.00
N LYS A 22 8.18 6.87 2.25
CA LYS A 22 8.20 8.28 2.63
C LYS A 22 6.76 8.81 2.57
N TRP A 23 6.37 9.56 3.59
CA TRP A 23 5.09 10.28 3.65
C TRP A 23 4.82 11.05 2.34
N GLY A 24 3.56 11.09 1.94
CA GLY A 24 3.01 11.64 0.70
C GLY A 24 3.05 10.74 -0.52
N ARG A 25 3.77 9.61 -0.46
CA ARG A 25 3.98 8.76 -1.64
C ARG A 25 3.08 7.55 -1.63
N VAL A 26 2.11 7.58 -2.54
CA VAL A 26 1.30 6.41 -2.88
C VAL A 26 2.15 5.34 -3.58
N PHE A 27 3.08 5.75 -4.45
CA PHE A 27 3.89 4.85 -5.27
C PHE A 27 5.40 4.94 -4.97
N PRO A 28 6.16 3.84 -5.13
CA PRO A 28 7.62 3.87 -5.06
C PRO A 28 8.24 4.75 -6.16
N ARG A 29 9.41 5.35 -5.88
CA ARG A 29 10.12 6.23 -6.84
C ARG A 29 10.70 5.47 -8.03
N THR A 30 11.22 4.28 -7.78
CA THR A 30 11.91 3.49 -8.78
C THR A 30 11.04 2.30 -9.12
N PRO A 31 10.50 2.22 -10.35
CA PRO A 31 9.85 1.00 -10.82
C PRO A 31 10.92 -0.10 -10.84
N LYS A 32 10.64 -1.24 -10.22
CA LYS A 32 11.55 -2.39 -10.20
C LYS A 32 11.57 -3.10 -11.55
N THR A 33 10.51 -2.94 -12.34
CA THR A 33 10.40 -3.49 -13.69
C THR A 33 9.87 -2.45 -14.67
N PRO A 34 10.21 -2.54 -15.98
CA PRO A 34 9.68 -1.63 -16.99
C PRO A 34 8.15 -1.59 -17.04
N MET A 35 7.49 -2.72 -16.76
CA MET A 35 6.03 -2.82 -16.72
C MET A 35 5.40 -2.05 -15.54
N GLU A 36 6.15 -1.83 -14.46
CA GLU A 36 5.71 -1.06 -13.28
C GLU A 36 5.66 0.46 -13.55
N GLN A 37 6.30 0.95 -14.63
CA GLN A 37 6.06 2.32 -15.11
C GLN A 37 4.65 2.50 -15.66
N VAL A 38 4.10 1.47 -16.29
CA VAL A 38 2.75 1.46 -16.89
C VAL A 38 1.69 1.19 -15.81
N ASN A 39 2.02 0.33 -14.83
CA ASN A 39 1.12 -0.09 -13.75
C ASN A 39 1.75 0.28 -12.40
N ARG A 40 1.53 1.51 -11.94
CA ARG A 40 2.05 1.95 -10.65
C ARG A 40 1.18 1.41 -9.53
N ASN A 41 1.76 0.59 -8.66
CA ASN A 41 1.09 -0.02 -7.52
C ASN A 41 1.59 0.59 -6.20
N GLY A 42 0.65 0.84 -5.30
CA GLY A 42 0.85 1.60 -4.09
C GLY A 42 0.01 1.09 -2.94
N LYS A 43 0.29 1.58 -1.73
CA LYS A 43 -0.50 1.27 -0.54
C LYS A 43 -0.88 2.56 0.18
N ILE A 44 -2.15 2.64 0.60
CA ILE A 44 -2.67 3.70 1.45
C ILE A 44 -3.21 3.08 2.72
N VAL A 45 -2.74 3.57 3.87
CA VAL A 45 -3.29 3.18 5.17
C VAL A 45 -4.34 4.20 5.59
N VAL A 46 -5.54 3.70 5.89
CA VAL A 46 -6.69 4.52 6.29
C VAL A 46 -7.40 3.87 7.47
N ARG A 47 -7.74 4.68 8.47
CA ARG A 47 -8.55 4.25 9.61
C ARG A 47 -9.99 4.66 9.36
N ASN A 48 -10.90 3.69 9.35
CA ASN A 48 -12.32 3.96 9.40
C ASN A 48 -12.73 4.20 10.86
N THR A 49 -13.42 5.30 11.12
CA THR A 49 -13.87 5.71 12.45
C THR A 49 -15.36 6.02 12.42
N MET A 50 -15.99 6.18 13.58
CA MET A 50 -17.38 6.65 13.68
C MET A 50 -17.62 7.97 12.94
N TYR A 51 -16.58 8.80 12.81
CA TYR A 51 -16.65 10.13 12.20
C TYR A 51 -16.18 10.16 10.74
N GLY A 52 -15.84 9.00 10.18
CA GLY A 52 -15.37 8.85 8.81
C GLY A 52 -13.92 8.36 8.69
N LEU A 53 -13.32 8.62 7.52
CA LEU A 53 -12.01 8.10 7.16
C LEU A 53 -10.88 9.04 7.56
N VAL A 54 -9.93 8.53 8.33
CA VAL A 54 -8.69 9.22 8.72
C VAL A 54 -7.53 8.57 7.99
N PHE A 55 -6.88 9.32 7.10
CA PHE A 55 -5.69 8.84 6.40
C PHE A 55 -4.50 8.90 7.34
N GLN A 56 -3.71 7.82 7.39
CA GLN A 56 -2.48 7.84 8.19
C GLN A 56 -1.50 8.86 7.63
N ASP A 57 -1.44 8.98 6.30
CA ASP A 57 -0.56 9.89 5.59
C ASP A 57 -1.34 11.08 5.00
N ASN A 58 -1.09 12.26 5.54
CA ASN A 58 -1.79 13.49 5.17
C ASN A 58 -1.29 14.10 3.85
N GLU A 59 -0.10 13.72 3.39
CA GLU A 59 0.50 14.26 2.16
C GLU A 59 0.03 13.51 0.90
N ILE A 60 -0.79 12.46 1.04
CA ILE A 60 -1.38 11.74 -0.09
C ILE A 60 -2.16 12.73 -0.98
N PRO A 61 -1.97 12.70 -2.32
CA PRO A 61 -2.69 13.59 -3.22
C PRO A 61 -4.21 13.42 -3.13
N GLN A 62 -4.94 14.53 -3.20
CA GLN A 62 -6.39 14.56 -2.98
C GLN A 62 -7.17 13.62 -3.90
N ALA A 63 -6.70 13.39 -5.13
CA ALA A 63 -7.32 12.47 -6.06
C ALA A 63 -7.41 11.03 -5.51
N TYR A 64 -6.33 10.54 -4.88
CA TYR A 64 -6.30 9.21 -4.27
C TYR A 64 -7.14 9.13 -2.99
N LYS A 65 -7.13 10.19 -2.17
CA LYS A 65 -8.02 10.27 -0.98
C LYS A 65 -9.49 10.19 -1.40
N LYS A 66 -9.89 10.93 -2.43
CA LYS A 66 -11.25 10.88 -2.99
C LYS A 66 -11.59 9.49 -3.52
N ALA A 67 -10.68 8.83 -4.22
CA ALA A 67 -10.90 7.47 -4.71
C ALA A 67 -11.16 6.48 -3.56
N VAL A 68 -10.36 6.54 -2.49
CA VAL A 68 -10.58 5.73 -1.28
C VAL A 68 -11.93 6.05 -0.63
N GLN A 69 -12.28 7.33 -0.49
CA GLN A 69 -13.60 7.73 0.03
C GLN A 69 -14.76 7.17 -0.81
N MET A 70 -14.65 7.22 -2.14
CA MET A 70 -15.65 6.64 -3.05
C MET A 70 -15.74 5.12 -2.91
N PHE A 71 -14.60 4.44 -2.75
CA PHE A 71 -14.54 3.00 -2.50
C PHE A 71 -15.32 2.61 -1.24
N PHE A 72 -15.08 3.28 -0.11
CA PHE A 72 -15.82 3.04 1.14
C PHE A 72 -17.30 3.43 1.04
N LYS A 73 -17.64 4.54 0.36
CA LYS A 73 -19.04 4.94 0.15
C LYS A 73 -19.83 3.90 -0.65
N LYS A 74 -19.19 3.26 -1.64
CA LYS A 74 -19.78 2.16 -2.40
C LYS A 74 -19.88 0.86 -1.61
N ARG A 75 -19.31 0.79 -0.39
CA ARG A 75 -19.26 -0.39 0.50
C ARG A 75 -18.82 -1.67 -0.22
N LEU A 76 -17.91 -1.54 -1.18
CA LEU A 76 -17.36 -2.69 -1.91
C LEU A 76 -16.73 -3.64 -0.90
N ASN A 77 -17.08 -4.92 -0.92
CA ASN A 77 -16.53 -5.98 -0.05
C ASN A 77 -16.62 -5.73 1.47
N GLY A 78 -17.65 -5.04 1.96
CA GLY A 78 -17.92 -5.00 3.41
C GLY A 78 -16.97 -4.11 4.23
N TYR A 79 -16.38 -3.08 3.61
CA TYR A 79 -15.54 -2.10 4.29
C TYR A 79 -16.38 -1.13 5.14
N ALA A 80 -17.07 -1.66 6.14
CA ALA A 80 -17.91 -0.91 7.08
C ALA A 80 -17.32 -0.93 8.50
N ASP A 81 -16.48 -1.91 8.83
CA ASP A 81 -15.93 -2.03 10.18
C ASP A 81 -15.04 -0.84 10.53
N ILE A 82 -15.10 -0.45 11.80
CA ILE A 82 -14.25 0.57 12.40
C ILE A 82 -12.90 -0.08 12.73
N LYS A 83 -11.99 -0.01 11.77
CA LYS A 83 -10.63 -0.52 11.90
C LYS A 83 -9.70 0.20 10.94
N THR A 84 -8.41 -0.12 11.05
CA THR A 84 -7.40 0.33 10.11
C THR A 84 -7.33 -0.64 8.93
N TYR A 85 -7.36 -0.10 7.72
CA TYR A 85 -7.22 -0.82 6.47
C TYR A 85 -5.95 -0.38 5.77
N THR A 86 -5.21 -1.36 5.23
CA THR A 86 -4.12 -1.10 4.28
C THR A 86 -4.64 -1.42 2.89
N LEU A 87 -4.96 -0.39 2.13
CA LEU A 87 -5.55 -0.51 0.80
C LEU A 87 -4.47 -0.56 -0.28
N LYS A 88 -4.60 -1.49 -1.21
CA LYS A 88 -3.86 -1.51 -2.47
C LYS A 88 -4.46 -0.49 -3.44
N ILE A 89 -3.62 0.38 -3.96
CA ILE A 89 -3.97 1.41 -4.94
C ILE A 89 -3.18 1.18 -6.20
N GLU A 90 -3.83 1.23 -7.35
CA GLU A 90 -3.18 1.08 -8.64
C GLU A 90 -3.55 2.25 -9.53
N ASN A 91 -2.57 2.80 -10.24
CA ASN A 91 -2.81 3.65 -11.39
C ASN A 91 -2.59 2.81 -12.64
N TYR A 92 -3.70 2.46 -13.28
CA TYR A 92 -3.72 1.57 -14.43
C TYR A 92 -4.63 2.13 -15.52
N GLN A 93 -4.09 2.24 -16.74
CA GLN A 93 -4.79 2.74 -17.94
C GLN A 93 -5.47 4.11 -17.72
N GLY A 94 -4.86 5.00 -16.93
CA GLY A 94 -5.42 6.33 -16.64
C GLY A 94 -6.60 6.32 -15.67
N TYR A 95 -6.79 5.24 -14.91
CA TYR A 95 -7.77 5.12 -13.84
C TYR A 95 -7.12 4.75 -12.51
N ILE A 96 -7.73 5.21 -11.42
CA ILE A 96 -7.40 4.80 -10.07
C ILE A 96 -8.23 3.58 -9.71
N TRP A 97 -7.54 2.51 -9.35
CA TRP A 97 -8.12 1.28 -8.82
C TRP A 97 -7.81 1.16 -7.34
N VAL A 98 -8.78 0.69 -6.56
CA VAL A 98 -8.66 0.45 -5.12
C VAL A 98 -9.06 -0.99 -4.86
N GLU A 99 -8.16 -1.81 -4.31
CA GLU A 99 -8.40 -3.25 -4.06
C GLU A 99 -8.90 -4.02 -5.30
N GLY A 100 -8.43 -3.63 -6.50
CA GLY A 100 -8.86 -4.23 -7.76
C GLY A 100 -10.19 -3.69 -8.31
N TYR A 101 -10.79 -2.68 -7.70
CA TYR A 101 -12.00 -2.02 -8.20
C TYR A 101 -11.69 -0.69 -8.88
N LYS A 102 -12.19 -0.51 -10.11
CA LYS A 102 -12.10 0.76 -10.85
C LYS A 102 -12.96 1.82 -10.17
N ILE A 103 -12.34 2.92 -9.71
CA ILE A 103 -13.06 3.97 -8.98
C ILE A 103 -13.29 5.22 -9.82
N THR A 104 -12.22 5.82 -10.32
CA THR A 104 -12.28 7.12 -11.01
C THR A 104 -11.09 7.31 -11.95
N LYS A 105 -11.13 8.32 -12.81
CA LYS A 105 -10.02 8.68 -13.70
C LYS A 105 -8.84 9.19 -12.86
N ALA A 106 -7.63 8.77 -13.21
CA ALA A 106 -6.41 9.28 -12.62
C ALA A 106 -6.19 10.75 -13.03
N PRO A 107 -5.61 11.58 -12.16
CA PRO A 107 -5.21 12.94 -12.49
C PRO A 107 -4.11 12.97 -13.55
#